data_AF-A0A9C8P280-F1
#
_entry.id   AF-A0A9C8P280-F1
#
_cell.length_a   1.000
_cell.length_b   1.000
_cell.length_c   1.000
_cell.angle_alpha   90.00
_cell.angle_beta   90.00
_cell.angle_gamma   90.00
#
_symmetry.space_group_name_H-M   'P 1'
#
loop_
_entity.id
_entity.type
_entity.pdbx_description
1 polymer ?
#
loop_
_entity_poly.entity_id
_entity_poly.type
_entity_poly.pdbx_seq_one_letter_code
_entity_poly.pdbx_strand_id
1 'polypeptide(L)'
;MTITFHVLLSIAALVALVVWPERRASQLAVLAALAMVALTGCAQKPSEPLPTLPAINLYMCAAPAGMTAPERQPLRPMGDYTQEDVALYITDLHHWATRGWLKLSRVREHADKCVASTEEEDED
;
A
#
# COMPACT_ATOMS: atom_id res chain seq x y z
N MET A 1 -9.15 -3.16 18.68
CA MET A 1 -8.79 -3.03 20.12
C MET A 1 -7.42 -3.62 20.48
N THR A 2 -6.57 -3.96 19.50
CA THR A 2 -5.23 -4.56 19.70
C THR A 2 -4.09 -3.55 19.59
N ILE A 3 -4.26 -2.48 18.80
CA ILE A 3 -3.23 -1.46 18.53
C ILE A 3 -2.89 -0.64 19.78
N THR A 4 -3.88 -0.29 20.60
CA THR A 4 -3.68 0.45 21.85
C THR A 4 -2.87 -0.33 22.87
N PHE A 5 -3.00 -1.67 22.88
CA PHE A 5 -2.27 -2.52 23.82
C PHE A 5 -0.77 -2.60 23.49
N HIS A 6 -0.41 -2.70 22.20
CA HIS A 6 0.98 -2.72 21.76
C HIS A 6 1.71 -1.40 22.02
N VAL A 7 1.01 -0.26 21.86
CA VAL A 7 1.58 1.06 22.13
C VAL A 7 1.84 1.24 23.62
N LEU A 8 0.90 0.84 24.48
CA LEU A 8 1.05 0.93 25.93
C LEU A 8 2.17 0.01 26.46
N LEU A 9 2.31 -1.18 25.90
CA LEU A 9 3.40 -2.12 26.25
C LEU A 9 4.78 -1.55 25.90
N SER A 10 4.89 -0.89 24.74
CA SER A 10 6.14 -0.28 24.26
C SER A 10 6.57 0.91 25.14
N ILE A 11 5.60 1.74 25.55
CA ILE A 11 5.86 2.88 26.44
C ILE A 11 6.30 2.39 27.82
N ALA A 12 5.63 1.37 28.38
CA ALA A 12 6.00 0.81 29.68
C ALA A 12 7.44 0.23 29.68
N ALA A 13 7.84 -0.43 28.59
CA ALA A 13 9.19 -0.98 28.44
C ALA A 13 10.27 0.12 28.37
N LEU A 14 10.00 1.21 27.65
CA LEU A 14 10.90 2.36 27.58
C LEU A 14 11.06 3.04 28.95
N VAL A 15 9.97 3.22 29.69
CA VAL A 15 10.01 3.81 31.05
C VAL A 15 10.82 2.92 32.00
N ALA A 16 10.65 1.59 31.93
CA ALA A 16 11.39 0.65 32.77
C ALA A 16 12.91 0.65 32.50
N LEU A 17 13.32 0.82 31.23
CA LEU A 17 14.73 0.92 30.81
C LEU A 17 15.40 2.22 31.25
N VAL A 18 14.64 3.32 31.30
CA VAL A 18 15.15 4.66 31.66
C VAL A 18 15.27 4.82 33.17
N VAL A 19 14.28 4.30 33.93
CA VAL A 19 14.17 4.57 35.38
C VAL A 19 15.06 3.64 36.23
N TRP A 20 15.45 2.45 35.75
CA TRP A 20 16.15 1.45 36.60
C TRP A 20 17.52 1.00 36.06
N PRO A 21 18.60 1.77 36.28
CA PRO A 21 19.92 1.50 35.70
C PRO A 21 20.58 0.21 36.23
N GLU A 22 20.27 -0.23 37.45
CA GLU A 22 20.91 -1.40 38.07
C GLU A 22 20.46 -2.76 37.51
N ARG A 23 19.39 -2.79 36.69
CA ARG A 23 18.86 -4.04 36.09
C ARG A 23 18.98 -4.09 34.57
N ARG A 24 19.71 -3.13 33.97
CA ARG A 24 19.87 -2.99 32.50
C ARG A 24 20.35 -4.26 31.81
N ALA A 25 21.32 -4.97 32.39
CA ALA A 25 21.84 -6.21 31.79
C ALA A 25 20.77 -7.32 31.73
N SER A 26 19.97 -7.47 32.79
CA SER A 26 18.89 -8.46 32.84
C SER A 26 17.72 -8.08 31.93
N GLN A 27 17.37 -6.79 31.86
CA GLN A 27 16.31 -6.31 30.97
C GLN A 27 16.69 -6.42 29.48
N LEU A 28 17.96 -6.13 29.13
CA LEU A 28 18.46 -6.32 27.76
C LEU A 28 18.44 -7.79 27.35
N ALA A 29 18.79 -8.71 28.27
CA ALA A 29 18.73 -10.14 27.99
C ALA A 29 17.29 -10.64 27.75
N VAL A 30 16.32 -10.16 28.54
CA VAL A 30 14.90 -10.50 28.36
C VAL A 30 14.34 -9.92 27.05
N LEU A 31 14.69 -8.69 26.71
CA LEU A 31 14.29 -8.07 25.43
C LEU A 31 14.91 -8.79 24.23
N ALA A 32 16.18 -9.19 24.31
CA ALA A 32 16.84 -9.95 23.24
C ALA A 32 16.21 -11.34 23.06
N ALA A 33 15.85 -12.02 24.15
CA ALA A 33 15.15 -13.30 24.10
C ALA A 33 13.75 -13.17 23.48
N LEU A 34 12.99 -12.14 23.86
CA LEU A 34 11.68 -11.83 23.26
C LEU A 34 11.79 -11.50 21.77
N ALA A 35 12.81 -10.73 21.37
CA ALA A 35 13.07 -10.44 19.96
C ALA A 35 13.38 -11.73 19.18
N MET A 36 14.24 -12.60 19.72
CA MET A 36 14.56 -13.89 19.08
C MET A 36 13.33 -14.78 18.88
N VAL A 37 12.41 -14.84 19.86
CA VAL A 37 11.14 -15.59 19.74
C VAL A 37 10.21 -14.95 18.71
N ALA A 38 10.18 -13.62 18.60
CA ALA A 38 9.38 -12.94 17.58
C ALA A 38 9.92 -13.21 16.16
N LEU A 39 11.24 -13.32 15.98
CA LEU A 39 11.85 -13.59 14.68
C LEU A 39 11.67 -15.04 14.20
N THR A 40 11.57 -16.02 15.10
CA THR A 40 11.37 -17.44 14.70
C THR A 40 9.94 -17.77 14.27
N GLY A 41 8.97 -16.87 14.48
CA GLY A 41 7.57 -17.03 14.08
C GLY A 41 7.25 -16.75 12.61
N CYS A 42 8.21 -16.30 11.80
CA CYS A 42 7.98 -15.96 10.38
C CYS A 42 8.36 -17.07 9.39
N ALA A 43 8.87 -18.21 9.85
CA ALA A 43 9.22 -19.34 8.99
C ALA A 43 8.03 -20.32 8.90
N GLN A 44 7.65 -20.66 7.68
CA GLN A 44 6.60 -21.62 7.31
C GLN A 44 5.14 -21.12 7.42
N LYS A 45 4.71 -20.35 6.42
CA LYS A 45 3.39 -20.61 5.83
C LYS A 45 3.57 -21.77 4.83
N PRO A 46 2.88 -22.92 4.96
CA PRO A 46 2.85 -23.92 3.92
C PRO A 46 2.44 -23.26 2.60
N SER A 47 3.20 -23.50 1.53
CA SER A 47 2.83 -23.05 0.19
C SER A 47 1.58 -23.79 -0.23
N GLU A 48 0.43 -23.18 0.03
CA GLU A 48 -0.85 -23.60 -0.52
C GLU A 48 -0.71 -23.70 -2.05
N PRO A 49 -1.11 -24.80 -2.70
CA PRO A 49 -1.07 -24.87 -4.15
C PRO A 49 -1.83 -23.68 -4.70
N LEU A 50 -1.17 -22.90 -5.56
CA LEU A 50 -1.79 -21.74 -6.19
C LEU A 50 -3.09 -22.23 -6.83
N PRO A 51 -4.25 -21.60 -6.52
CA PRO A 51 -5.47 -21.90 -7.26
C PRO A 51 -5.14 -21.68 -8.74
N THR A 52 -5.36 -22.70 -9.57
CA THR A 52 -5.32 -22.56 -11.03
C THR A 52 -6.25 -21.41 -11.36
N LEU A 53 -5.67 -20.27 -11.77
CA LEU A 53 -6.45 -19.13 -12.20
C LEU A 53 -7.43 -19.66 -13.24
N PRO A 54 -8.75 -19.43 -13.10
CA PRO A 54 -9.65 -19.69 -14.20
C PRO A 54 -9.07 -18.98 -15.42
N ALA A 55 -9.15 -19.60 -16.59
CA ALA A 55 -8.85 -18.96 -17.85
C ALA A 55 -9.91 -17.87 -18.10
N ILE A 56 -9.88 -16.82 -17.27
CA ILE A 56 -10.69 -15.64 -17.43
C ILE A 56 -10.22 -15.05 -18.74
N ASN A 57 -11.11 -15.01 -19.72
CA ASN A 57 -10.90 -14.26 -20.93
C ASN A 57 -10.73 -12.78 -20.53
N LEU A 58 -9.49 -12.38 -20.25
CA LEU A 58 -9.03 -11.03 -19.88
C LEU A 58 -9.49 -9.94 -20.86
N TYR A 59 -10.07 -10.34 -21.99
CA TYR A 59 -10.51 -9.50 -23.10
C TYR A 59 -11.95 -8.99 -22.96
N MET A 60 -12.84 -9.66 -22.21
CA MET A 60 -14.27 -9.27 -22.20
C MET A 60 -14.52 -7.94 -21.49
N CYS A 61 -13.80 -7.67 -20.40
CA CYS A 61 -13.91 -6.42 -19.65
C CYS A 61 -12.67 -5.54 -19.78
N ALA A 62 -11.94 -5.66 -20.90
CA ALA A 62 -10.77 -4.84 -21.16
C ALA A 62 -11.17 -3.37 -21.32
N ALA A 63 -10.48 -2.49 -20.58
CA ALA A 63 -10.73 -1.05 -20.66
C ALA A 63 -10.47 -0.52 -22.08
N PRO A 64 -11.36 0.31 -22.65
CA PRO A 64 -11.16 0.87 -23.98
C PRO A 64 -9.92 1.79 -24.00
N ALA A 65 -9.20 1.82 -25.13
CA ALA A 65 -7.93 2.53 -25.25
C ALA A 65 -7.99 4.02 -24.86
N GLY A 66 -9.12 4.69 -25.07
CA GLY A 66 -9.33 6.08 -24.63
C GLY A 66 -9.29 6.26 -23.11
N MET A 67 -9.76 5.26 -22.36
CA MET A 67 -9.75 5.25 -20.89
C MET A 67 -8.37 4.97 -20.29
N THR A 68 -7.39 4.55 -21.07
CA THR A 68 -6.01 4.29 -20.60
C THR A 68 -4.95 5.13 -21.33
N ALA A 69 -5.37 5.98 -22.28
CA ALA A 69 -4.46 6.85 -23.03
C ALA A 69 -3.52 7.65 -22.11
N PRO A 70 -2.20 7.64 -22.34
CA PRO A 70 -1.26 8.34 -21.47
C PRO A 70 -1.48 9.85 -21.56
N GLU A 71 -1.62 10.51 -20.40
CA GLU A 71 -1.61 11.97 -20.30
C GLU A 71 -0.17 12.43 -20.06
N ARG A 72 0.26 13.46 -20.79
CA ARG A 72 1.61 14.01 -20.64
C ARG A 72 1.81 14.55 -19.22
N GLN A 73 2.86 14.08 -18.55
CA GLN A 73 3.27 14.58 -17.24
C GLN A 73 3.79 16.03 -17.35
N PRO A 74 3.57 16.88 -16.33
CA PRO A 74 4.22 18.18 -16.22
C PRO A 74 5.74 18.07 -16.34
N LEU A 75 6.37 19.06 -16.99
CA LEU A 75 7.80 19.10 -17.19
C LEU A 75 8.49 19.49 -15.87
N ARG A 76 9.51 18.71 -15.47
CA ARG A 76 10.34 19.06 -14.32
C ARG A 76 11.17 20.31 -14.62
N PRO A 77 11.27 21.27 -13.70
CA PRO A 77 12.25 22.36 -13.80
C PRO A 77 13.67 21.77 -13.96
N MET A 78 14.47 22.34 -14.85
CA MET A 78 15.85 21.90 -15.10
C MET A 78 16.79 23.11 -15.19
N GLY A 79 18.05 22.93 -14.79
CA GLY A 79 19.04 24.01 -14.76
C GLY A 79 18.90 24.88 -13.51
N ASP A 80 19.12 26.18 -13.66
CA ASP A 80 18.96 27.15 -12.58
C ASP A 80 17.47 27.46 -12.41
N TYR A 81 16.80 26.75 -11.50
CA TYR A 81 15.40 26.96 -11.14
C TYR A 81 15.25 27.68 -9.81
N THR A 82 14.16 28.42 -9.66
CA THR A 82 13.80 29.13 -8.43
C THR A 82 12.85 28.32 -7.56
N GLN A 83 12.58 28.82 -6.34
CA GLN A 83 11.56 28.22 -5.47
C GLN A 83 10.15 28.31 -6.08
N GLU A 84 9.87 29.37 -6.83
CA GLU A 84 8.59 29.58 -7.51
C GLU A 84 8.36 28.51 -8.59
N ASP A 85 9.38 28.21 -9.39
CA ASP A 85 9.32 27.17 -10.42
C ASP A 85 8.97 25.79 -9.84
N VAL A 86 9.54 25.47 -8.67
CA VAL A 86 9.24 24.23 -7.95
C VAL A 86 7.81 24.23 -7.43
N ALA A 87 7.33 25.36 -6.89
CA ALA A 87 5.97 25.47 -6.37
C ALA A 87 4.91 25.31 -7.48
N LEU A 88 5.14 25.92 -8.64
CA LEU A 88 4.29 25.76 -9.82
C LEU A 88 4.31 24.31 -10.31
N TYR A 89 5.50 23.70 -10.45
CA TYR A 89 5.64 22.31 -10.85
C TYR A 89 4.89 21.34 -9.92
N ILE A 90 5.00 21.50 -8.60
CA ILE A 90 4.32 20.63 -7.63
C ILE A 90 2.81 20.78 -7.73
N THR A 91 2.31 22.00 -7.92
CA THR A 91 0.88 22.28 -8.13
C THR A 91 0.36 21.56 -9.37
N ASP A 92 1.06 21.71 -10.50
CA ASP A 92 0.69 21.05 -11.76
C ASP A 92 0.78 19.52 -11.65
N LEU A 93 1.80 19.03 -10.96
CA LEU A 93 1.98 17.60 -10.70
C LEU A 93 0.82 17.04 -9.86
N HIS A 94 0.37 17.78 -8.86
CA HIS A 94 -0.76 17.37 -8.02
C HIS A 94 -2.04 17.27 -8.86
N HIS A 95 -2.34 18.29 -9.68
CA HIS A 95 -3.50 18.25 -10.56
C HIS A 95 -3.45 17.12 -11.58
N TRP A 96 -2.28 16.90 -12.19
CA TRP A 96 -2.06 15.76 -13.09
C TRP A 96 -2.29 14.42 -12.38
N ALA A 97 -1.75 14.24 -11.17
CA ALA A 97 -1.93 13.01 -10.40
C ALA A 97 -3.41 12.79 -10.03
N THR A 98 -4.13 13.82 -9.58
CA THR A 98 -5.57 13.73 -9.28
C THR A 98 -6.38 13.28 -10.49
N ARG A 99 -6.11 13.82 -11.68
CA ARG A 99 -6.76 13.38 -12.92
C ARG A 99 -6.42 11.93 -13.26
N GLY A 100 -5.18 11.52 -13.06
CA GLY A 100 -4.74 10.13 -13.22
C GLY A 100 -5.52 9.17 -12.32
N TRP A 101 -5.67 9.49 -11.03
CA TRP A 101 -6.48 8.68 -10.10
C TRP A 101 -7.95 8.60 -10.49
N LEU A 102 -8.53 9.72 -10.93
CA LEU A 102 -9.92 9.74 -11.43
C LEU A 102 -10.10 8.89 -12.69
N LYS A 103 -9.09 8.82 -13.54
CA LYS A 103 -9.10 7.95 -14.73
C LYS A 103 -9.07 6.47 -14.32
N LEU A 104 -8.23 6.11 -13.34
CA LEU A 104 -8.18 4.75 -12.79
C LEU A 104 -9.50 4.34 -12.13
N SER A 105 -10.17 5.25 -11.39
CA SER A 105 -11.46 4.93 -10.77
C SER A 105 -12.54 4.63 -11.81
N ARG A 106 -12.55 5.34 -12.94
CA ARG A 106 -13.49 5.06 -14.06
C ARG A 106 -13.20 3.73 -14.75
N VAL A 107 -11.93 3.35 -14.90
CA VAL A 107 -11.56 2.03 -15.43
C VAL A 107 -12.08 0.93 -14.51
N ARG A 108 -11.96 1.10 -13.19
CA ARG A 108 -12.51 0.16 -12.22
C ARG A 108 -14.03 0.08 -12.31
N GLU A 109 -14.71 1.22 -12.33
CA GLU A 109 -16.17 1.27 -12.47
C GLU A 109 -16.64 0.59 -13.76
N HIS A 110 -15.91 0.77 -14.86
CA HIS A 110 -16.18 0.09 -16.13
C HIS A 110 -16.03 -1.44 -16.00
N ALA A 111 -14.97 -1.91 -15.35
CA ALA A 111 -14.77 -3.33 -15.11
C ALA A 111 -15.89 -3.93 -14.24
N ASP A 112 -16.25 -3.25 -13.14
CA ASP A 112 -17.32 -3.69 -12.23
C ASP A 112 -18.67 -3.78 -12.97
N LYS A 113 -19.01 -2.79 -13.82
CA LYS A 113 -20.22 -2.81 -14.65
C LYS A 113 -20.21 -3.92 -15.70
N CYS A 114 -19.08 -4.17 -16.34
CA CYS A 114 -18.95 -5.22 -17.35
C CYS A 114 -19.18 -6.62 -16.74
N VAL A 115 -18.63 -6.88 -15.55
CA VAL A 115 -18.84 -8.14 -14.83
C VAL A 115 -20.31 -8.30 -14.43
N ALA A 116 -20.94 -7.25 -13.91
CA ALA A 116 -22.35 -7.30 -13.54
C ALA A 116 -23.25 -7.62 -14.75
N SER A 117 -23.00 -7.00 -15.92
CA SER A 117 -23.79 -7.29 -17.12
C SER A 117 -23.62 -8.71 -17.65
N THR A 118 -22.46 -9.34 -17.43
CA THR A 118 -22.26 -10.74 -17.85
C THR A 118 -22.99 -11.74 -16.94
N GLU A 119 -23.15 -11.41 -15.65
CA GLU A 119 -23.88 -12.27 -14.71
C GLU A 119 -25.40 -12.23 -14.96
N GLU A 120 -25.94 -11.09 -15.41
CA GLU A 120 -27.36 -10.94 -15.76
C GLU A 120 -27.74 -11.67 -17.08
N GLU A 121 -26.83 -11.77 -18.05
CA GLU A 121 -27.07 -12.48 -19.33
C GLU A 121 -27.04 -14.01 -19.20
N ASP A 122 -26.42 -14.56 -18.14
CA ASP A 122 -26.32 -16.01 -17.90
C ASP A 122 -27.53 -16.58 -17.11
N GLU A 123 -28.42 -15.72 -16.59
CA GLU A 123 -29.62 -16.11 -15.81
C GLU A 123 -30.93 -16.18 -16.62
N ASP A 124 -30.92 -15.81 -17.91
CA ASP A 124 -32.04 -15.90 -18.88
C ASP A 124 -31.85 -17.03 -19.93
#